data_AF-A0AAW5T7A5-F1
#
_entry.id   AF-A0AAW5T7A5-F1
#
_cell.length_a   1.000
_cell.length_b   1.000
_cell.length_c   1.000
_cell.angle_alpha   90.00
_cell.angle_beta   90.00
_cell.angle_gamma   90.00
#
_symmetry.space_group_name_H-M   'P 1'
#
loop_
_entity.id
_entity.type
_entity.pdbx_description
1 polymer ?
#
loop_
_entity_poly.entity_id
_entity_poly.type
_entity_poly.pdbx_seq_one_letter_code
_entity_poly.pdbx_strand_id
1 'polypeptide(L)'
;MSLSIGIMLPSRETAMTGRHDARGLIEFARIAEESGFDSVWTGDSVLARTRVDPLTLLAAVSVGTSRVGLGTAALIGPLRPPLLTAAQAAAVDQLSGGRLILGLGSGSPLPESRREFEALAMPFSGRARRLDEAVRSWRQGWSGETGFSGLPPARAGGPPLWLAGGDSDRVITRVAEDYDGWLPYVPDAGAYARAWTRIGELTSRPITPALYATVCIDADRRRAHDTLDTYTRAYYRQPLDVMSSFQAICGGSAKECADWLADYIEAGARHLVLRIGVLDPHPRMIGDELLPLLRQAGSS
;
A
#
# COMPACT_ATOMS: atom_id res chain seq x y z
N MET A 1 18.41 -5.43 5.16
CA MET A 1 17.39 -4.54 5.72
C MET A 1 16.63 -5.31 6.79
N SER A 2 16.32 -4.69 7.92
CA SER A 2 15.42 -5.27 8.93
C SER A 2 13.99 -5.36 8.38
N LEU A 3 13.22 -6.35 8.85
CA LEU A 3 11.82 -6.50 8.45
C LEU A 3 10.95 -5.37 9.02
N SER A 4 10.27 -4.66 8.13
CA SER A 4 9.25 -3.66 8.44
C SER A 4 7.85 -4.25 8.23
N ILE A 5 6.94 -4.03 9.17
CA ILE A 5 5.58 -4.58 9.15
C ILE A 5 4.58 -3.44 9.32
N GLY A 6 3.82 -3.19 8.25
CA GLY A 6 2.76 -2.21 8.21
C GLY A 6 1.37 -2.82 8.10
N ILE A 7 0.35 -2.00 8.41
CA ILE A 7 -1.05 -2.39 8.38
C ILE A 7 -1.90 -1.43 7.54
N MET A 8 -2.86 -1.96 6.80
CA MET A 8 -3.85 -1.16 6.08
C MET A 8 -4.92 -0.60 7.02
N LEU A 9 -5.12 0.71 6.95
CA LEU A 9 -6.28 1.39 7.50
C LEU A 9 -7.54 0.91 6.77
N PRO A 10 -8.63 0.65 7.50
CA PRO A 10 -9.85 0.09 6.94
C PRO A 10 -10.74 1.15 6.25
N SER A 11 -10.12 2.04 5.46
CA SER A 11 -10.76 3.20 4.86
C SER A 11 -11.82 2.85 3.81
N ARG A 12 -11.75 1.63 3.26
CA ARG A 12 -12.75 1.10 2.33
C ARG A 12 -13.86 0.36 3.08
N GLU A 13 -13.50 -0.39 4.11
CA GLU A 13 -14.41 -1.15 4.95
C GLU A 13 -15.41 -0.24 5.66
N THR A 14 -15.00 0.96 6.10
CA THR A 14 -15.92 1.97 6.65
C THR A 14 -17.00 2.40 5.67
N ALA A 15 -16.69 2.45 4.37
CA ALA A 15 -17.66 2.73 3.31
C ALA A 15 -18.50 1.49 2.95
N MET A 16 -17.91 0.30 2.93
CA MET A 16 -18.62 -0.97 2.64
C MET A 16 -19.66 -1.30 3.70
N THR A 17 -19.38 -0.98 4.97
CA THR A 17 -20.27 -1.20 6.12
C THR A 17 -21.25 -0.05 6.36
N GLY A 18 -21.17 1.03 5.58
CA GLY A 18 -22.03 2.21 5.74
C GLY A 18 -21.77 3.05 6.99
N ARG A 19 -20.73 2.75 7.77
CA ARG A 19 -20.39 3.48 8.99
C ARG A 19 -19.85 4.88 8.72
N HIS A 20 -19.13 5.04 7.59
CA HIS A 20 -18.55 6.33 7.16
C HIS A 20 -17.75 7.07 8.25
N ASP A 21 -16.99 6.33 9.06
CA ASP A 21 -16.22 6.89 10.17
C ASP A 21 -14.78 7.19 9.77
N ALA A 22 -14.55 8.40 9.25
CA ALA A 22 -13.20 8.85 8.92
C ALA A 22 -12.35 9.16 10.17
N ARG A 23 -12.97 9.56 11.29
CA ARG A 23 -12.26 9.89 12.53
C ARG A 23 -11.73 8.64 13.21
N GLY A 24 -12.50 7.56 13.23
CA GLY A 24 -12.08 6.26 13.77
C GLY A 24 -10.86 5.67 13.09
N LEU A 25 -10.55 6.06 11.84
CA LEU A 25 -9.32 5.65 11.16
C LEU A 25 -8.06 6.23 11.82
N ILE A 26 -8.16 7.39 12.48
CA ILE A 26 -7.06 7.99 13.25
C ILE A 26 -6.81 7.16 14.51
N GLU A 27 -7.88 6.76 15.19
CA GLU A 27 -7.79 5.90 16.37
C GLU A 27 -7.26 4.50 16.02
N PHE A 28 -7.69 3.92 14.89
CA PHE A 28 -7.11 2.68 14.37
C PHE A 28 -5.59 2.83 14.16
N ALA A 29 -5.14 3.94 13.61
CA ALA A 29 -3.71 4.20 13.40
C ALA A 29 -2.94 4.32 14.73
N ARG A 30 -3.52 4.99 15.74
CA ARG A 30 -2.94 5.09 17.09
C ARG A 30 -2.80 3.72 17.75
N ILE A 31 -3.85 2.90 17.69
CA ILE A 31 -3.83 1.53 18.23
C ILE A 31 -2.79 0.68 17.47
N ALA A 32 -2.68 0.83 16.15
CA ALA A 32 -1.64 0.14 15.38
C ALA A 32 -0.22 0.56 15.81
N GLU A 33 0.03 1.85 16.05
CA GLU A 33 1.30 2.33 16.61
C GLU A 33 1.58 1.71 17.99
N GLU A 34 0.58 1.64 18.87
CA GLU A 34 0.72 1.05 20.21
C GLU A 34 0.93 -0.47 20.18
N SER A 35 0.33 -1.15 19.20
CA SER A 35 0.53 -2.58 18.94
C SER A 35 1.90 -2.92 18.34
N GLY A 36 2.71 -1.92 17.95
CA GLY A 36 4.08 -2.14 17.47
C GLY A 36 4.23 -2.32 15.96
N PHE A 37 3.24 -1.90 15.16
CA PHE A 37 3.41 -1.77 13.71
C PHE A 37 4.43 -0.67 13.39
N ASP A 38 5.14 -0.82 12.27
CA ASP A 38 6.13 0.15 11.79
C ASP A 38 5.50 1.21 10.88
N SER A 39 4.36 0.91 10.27
CA SER A 39 3.68 1.81 9.34
C SER A 39 2.19 1.53 9.20
N VAL A 40 1.43 2.57 8.82
CA VAL A 40 -0.01 2.47 8.50
C VAL A 40 -0.24 2.94 7.07
N TRP A 41 -1.15 2.28 6.37
CA TRP A 41 -1.31 2.41 4.92
C TRP A 41 -2.76 2.67 4.52
N THR A 42 -3.02 3.49 3.50
CA THR A 42 -4.38 3.66 2.95
C THR A 42 -4.39 3.57 1.43
N GLY A 43 -5.47 3.05 0.87
CA GLY A 43 -5.66 3.03 -0.57
C GLY A 43 -6.31 4.31 -1.07
N ASP A 44 -6.41 4.43 -2.39
CA ASP A 44 -7.03 5.56 -3.07
C ASP A 44 -8.10 5.11 -4.06
N SER A 45 -9.28 5.74 -3.98
CA SER A 45 -10.35 5.66 -4.98
C SER A 45 -11.53 6.49 -4.51
N VAL A 46 -12.01 7.39 -5.37
CA VAL A 46 -13.17 8.25 -5.11
C VAL A 46 -14.47 7.47 -5.37
N LEU A 47 -14.55 6.75 -6.48
CA LEU A 47 -15.78 6.14 -6.98
C LEU A 47 -15.68 4.63 -7.20
N ALA A 48 -14.57 4.14 -7.76
CA ALA A 48 -14.43 2.72 -8.11
C ALA A 48 -14.49 1.82 -6.86
N ARG A 49 -13.89 2.29 -5.78
CA ARG A 49 -13.86 1.68 -4.46
C ARG A 49 -13.79 2.80 -3.40
N THR A 50 -14.85 3.59 -3.32
CA THR A 50 -15.01 4.75 -2.42
C THR A 50 -14.41 4.53 -1.03
N ARG A 51 -13.60 5.51 -0.62
CA ARG A 51 -12.91 5.61 0.68
C ARG A 51 -12.56 7.08 0.93
N VAL A 52 -12.04 7.37 2.12
CA VAL A 52 -11.51 8.71 2.46
C VAL A 52 -10.30 9.03 1.56
N ASP A 53 -10.17 10.29 1.12
CA ASP A 53 -9.00 10.73 0.35
C ASP A 53 -7.70 10.43 1.13
N PRO A 54 -6.73 9.73 0.52
CA PRO A 54 -5.56 9.22 1.22
C PRO A 54 -4.65 10.31 1.78
N LEU A 55 -4.40 11.40 1.05
CA LEU A 55 -3.49 12.46 1.51
C LEU A 55 -4.13 13.27 2.63
N THR A 56 -5.44 13.52 2.53
CA THR A 56 -6.21 14.16 3.60
C THR A 56 -6.22 13.30 4.87
N LEU A 57 -6.46 11.99 4.74
CA LEU A 57 -6.44 11.07 5.86
C LEU A 57 -5.05 11.00 6.51
N LEU A 58 -3.99 10.86 5.71
CA LEU A 58 -2.62 10.77 6.23
C LEU A 58 -2.15 12.08 6.87
N ALA A 59 -2.62 13.25 6.40
CA ALA A 59 -2.42 14.51 7.11
C ALA A 59 -2.99 14.45 8.53
N ALA A 60 -4.22 13.97 8.70
CA ALA A 60 -4.84 13.83 10.03
C ALA A 60 -4.14 12.75 10.89
N VAL A 61 -3.82 11.59 10.32
CA VAL A 61 -3.10 10.52 11.01
C VAL A 61 -1.70 10.96 11.45
N SER A 62 -1.05 11.83 10.68
CA SER A 62 0.28 12.36 11.03
C SER A 62 0.30 13.12 12.35
N VAL A 63 -0.81 13.78 12.70
CA VAL A 63 -0.98 14.51 13.96
C VAL A 63 -1.41 13.58 15.10
N GLY A 64 -2.10 12.48 14.78
CA GLY A 64 -2.54 11.47 15.75
C GLY A 64 -1.51 10.38 16.07
N THR A 65 -0.35 10.38 15.42
CA THR A 65 0.71 9.37 15.58
C THR A 65 2.09 10.02 15.58
N SER A 66 3.07 9.38 16.21
CA SER A 66 4.39 9.98 16.43
C SER A 66 5.55 9.24 15.77
N ARG A 67 5.39 7.95 15.48
CA ARG A 67 6.46 7.04 15.08
C ARG A 67 6.18 6.31 13.77
N VAL A 68 4.96 5.81 13.57
CA VAL A 68 4.65 4.94 12.42
C VAL A 68 4.86 5.66 11.08
N GLY A 69 5.44 4.97 10.11
CA GLY A 69 5.46 5.40 8.71
C GLY A 69 4.03 5.57 8.18
N LEU A 70 3.83 6.54 7.29
CA LEU A 70 2.52 6.88 6.74
C LEU A 70 2.53 6.57 5.24
N GLY A 71 1.77 5.56 4.82
CA GLY A 71 1.89 4.98 3.48
C GLY A 71 0.62 5.05 2.64
N THR A 72 0.77 5.09 1.31
CA THR A 72 -0.33 4.82 0.38
C THR A 72 -0.15 3.47 -0.33
N ALA A 73 -1.19 2.65 -0.41
CA ALA A 73 -1.17 1.35 -1.09
C ALA A 73 -2.45 1.13 -1.93
N ALA A 74 -2.63 1.84 -3.05
CA ALA A 74 -1.75 2.85 -3.62
C ALA A 74 -2.51 4.17 -3.83
N LEU A 75 -1.80 5.30 -3.89
CA LEU A 75 -2.27 6.58 -4.39
C LEU A 75 -2.34 6.52 -5.93
N ILE A 76 -3.50 6.81 -6.51
CA ILE A 76 -3.65 6.84 -7.96
C ILE A 76 -3.22 8.22 -8.48
N GLY A 77 -1.92 8.36 -8.76
CA GLY A 77 -1.33 9.62 -9.22
C GLY A 77 -2.08 10.27 -10.39
N PRO A 78 -2.46 9.52 -11.44
CA PRO A 78 -3.16 10.08 -12.60
C PRO A 78 -4.61 10.56 -12.37
N LEU A 79 -5.18 10.42 -11.16
CA LEU A 79 -6.49 10.97 -10.80
C LEU A 79 -6.45 12.44 -10.36
N ARG A 80 -5.27 13.06 -10.27
CA ARG A 80 -5.08 14.40 -9.70
C ARG A 80 -4.15 15.26 -10.55
N PRO A 81 -4.27 16.60 -10.48
CA PRO A 81 -3.27 17.50 -11.03
C PRO A 81 -1.89 17.25 -10.38
N PRO A 82 -0.82 17.00 -11.18
CA PRO A 82 0.48 16.61 -10.64
C PRO A 82 1.09 17.63 -9.67
N LEU A 83 1.08 18.92 -10.00
CA LEU A 83 1.70 19.95 -9.15
C LEU A 83 0.97 20.13 -7.81
N LEU A 84 -0.37 20.06 -7.83
CA LEU A 84 -1.15 20.09 -6.59
C LEU A 84 -0.84 18.88 -5.71
N THR A 85 -0.74 17.70 -6.32
CA THR A 85 -0.39 16.46 -5.61
C THR A 85 1.00 16.55 -4.97
N ALA A 86 1.97 17.13 -5.67
CA ALA A 86 3.32 17.35 -5.16
C ALA A 86 3.33 18.24 -3.91
N ALA A 87 2.56 19.34 -3.93
CA ALA A 87 2.43 20.27 -2.80
C ALA A 87 1.73 19.61 -1.61
N GLN A 88 0.65 18.85 -1.86
CA GLN A 88 -0.06 18.10 -0.81
C GLN A 88 0.84 17.04 -0.16
N ALA A 89 1.59 16.28 -0.96
CA ALA A 89 2.53 15.30 -0.46
C ALA A 89 3.66 15.94 0.37
N ALA A 90 4.23 17.06 -0.08
CA ALA A 90 5.24 17.79 0.68
C ALA A 90 4.69 18.30 2.03
N ALA A 91 3.44 18.79 2.05
CA ALA A 91 2.79 19.22 3.30
C ALA A 91 2.57 18.05 4.27
N VAL A 92 2.11 16.89 3.78
CA VAL A 92 1.98 15.68 4.63
C VAL A 92 3.34 15.18 5.10
N ASP A 93 4.36 15.23 4.25
CA ASP A 93 5.73 14.88 4.62
C ASP A 93 6.24 15.80 5.74
N GLN A 94 6.02 17.11 5.65
CA GLN A 94 6.33 18.06 6.74
C GLN A 94 5.55 17.79 8.02
N LEU A 95 4.22 17.65 7.95
CA LEU A 95 3.37 17.38 9.11
C LEU A 95 3.77 16.11 9.84
N SER A 96 4.17 15.09 9.08
CA SER A 96 4.61 13.82 9.62
C SER A 96 6.07 13.80 10.12
N GLY A 97 6.84 14.88 9.91
CA GLY A 97 8.27 14.91 10.24
C GLY A 97 9.09 13.98 9.34
N GLY A 98 8.70 13.85 8.08
CA GLY A 98 9.36 12.98 7.11
C GLY A 98 9.06 11.51 7.39
N ARG A 99 7.79 11.13 7.58
CA ARG A 99 7.36 9.72 7.72
C ARG A 99 6.55 9.21 6.51
N LEU A 100 6.26 10.07 5.54
CA LEU A 100 5.42 9.75 4.38
C LEU A 100 6.13 8.81 3.39
N ILE A 101 5.40 7.82 2.88
CA ILE A 101 5.80 6.93 1.79
C ILE A 101 4.67 6.92 0.77
N LEU A 102 4.95 7.22 -0.49
CA LEU A 102 3.94 7.19 -1.54
C LEU A 102 4.07 5.89 -2.33
N GLY A 103 3.27 4.88 -1.99
CA GLY A 103 3.00 3.79 -2.92
C GLY A 103 2.01 4.24 -3.98
N LEU A 104 2.40 4.12 -5.24
CA LEU A 104 1.77 4.75 -6.39
C LEU A 104 1.18 3.72 -7.33
N GLY A 105 -0.04 3.98 -7.78
CA GLY A 105 -0.75 3.18 -8.77
C GLY A 105 -1.13 4.03 -9.97
N SER A 106 -1.21 3.38 -11.14
CA SER A 106 -1.71 4.06 -12.34
C SER A 106 -3.23 3.95 -12.51
N GLY A 107 -3.91 3.21 -11.63
CA GLY A 107 -5.33 2.85 -11.76
C GLY A 107 -5.53 1.52 -12.50
N SER A 108 -6.42 0.68 -11.97
CA SER A 108 -6.66 -0.65 -12.53
C SER A 108 -7.25 -0.56 -13.95
N PRO A 109 -7.01 -1.56 -14.83
CA PRO A 109 -7.61 -1.60 -16.16
C PRO A 109 -9.11 -1.90 -16.17
N LEU A 110 -9.75 -2.01 -14.99
CA LEU A 110 -11.14 -2.43 -14.85
C LEU A 110 -12.14 -1.31 -15.23
N PRO A 111 -13.36 -1.67 -15.70
CA PRO A 111 -14.35 -0.70 -16.15
C PRO A 111 -14.72 0.37 -15.10
N GLU A 112 -14.79 0.02 -13.82
CA GLU A 112 -15.09 0.95 -12.73
C GLU A 112 -14.00 2.01 -12.55
N SER A 113 -12.73 1.67 -12.77
CA SER A 113 -11.65 2.65 -12.73
C SER A 113 -11.75 3.58 -13.93
N ARG A 114 -12.07 3.08 -15.12
CA ARG A 114 -12.33 3.95 -16.28
C ARG A 114 -13.44 4.99 -16.00
N ARG A 115 -14.56 4.55 -15.43
CA ARG A 115 -15.67 5.45 -15.06
C ARG A 115 -15.25 6.50 -14.02
N GLU A 116 -14.42 6.11 -13.05
CA GLU A 116 -13.87 7.03 -12.06
C GLU A 116 -13.00 8.12 -12.69
N PHE A 117 -12.12 7.74 -13.62
CA PHE A 117 -11.31 8.71 -14.36
C PHE A 117 -12.19 9.68 -15.17
N GLU A 118 -13.19 9.16 -15.88
CA GLU A 118 -14.14 9.97 -16.65
C GLU A 118 -14.92 10.95 -15.76
N ALA A 119 -15.43 10.49 -14.62
CA ALA A 119 -16.17 11.32 -13.66
C ALA A 119 -15.31 12.43 -13.03
N LEU A 120 -14.00 12.22 -12.93
CA LEU A 120 -13.03 13.22 -12.43
C LEU A 120 -12.42 14.07 -13.56
N ALA A 121 -12.94 13.97 -14.79
CA ALA A 121 -12.43 14.64 -15.98
C ALA A 121 -10.93 14.36 -16.23
N MET A 122 -10.45 13.18 -15.84
CA MET A 122 -9.08 12.72 -16.07
C MET A 122 -9.05 11.71 -17.23
N PRO A 123 -8.09 11.82 -18.16
CA PRO A 123 -7.97 10.81 -19.22
C PRO A 123 -7.72 9.43 -18.61
N PHE A 124 -8.28 8.35 -19.16
CA PHE A 124 -7.94 6.98 -18.74
C PHE A 124 -6.79 6.38 -19.57
N SER A 125 -6.70 6.76 -20.85
CA SER A 125 -5.62 6.33 -21.74
C SER A 125 -4.28 6.95 -21.30
N GLY A 126 -3.19 6.20 -21.48
CA GLY A 126 -1.85 6.66 -21.11
C GLY A 126 -1.64 6.92 -19.61
N ARG A 127 -2.54 6.46 -18.72
CA ARG A 127 -2.46 6.70 -17.27
C ARG A 127 -1.13 6.28 -16.64
N ALA A 128 -0.56 5.15 -17.09
CA ALA A 128 0.72 4.71 -16.56
C ALA A 128 1.89 5.60 -17.00
N ARG A 129 1.89 6.10 -18.25
CA ARG A 129 2.88 7.09 -18.71
C ARG A 129 2.77 8.41 -17.95
N ARG A 130 1.53 8.87 -17.71
CA ARG A 130 1.29 10.08 -16.90
C ARG A 130 1.72 9.93 -15.44
N LEU A 131 1.63 8.73 -14.88
CA LEU A 131 2.20 8.48 -13.56
C LEU A 131 3.72 8.68 -13.58
N ASP A 132 4.41 8.11 -14.56
CA ASP A 132 5.87 8.25 -14.70
C ASP A 132 6.28 9.72 -14.92
N GLU A 133 5.52 10.47 -15.73
CA GLU A 133 5.70 11.92 -15.93
C GLU A 133 5.47 12.70 -14.63
N ALA A 134 4.41 12.38 -13.87
CA ALA A 134 4.12 13.01 -12.58
C ALA A 134 5.23 12.76 -11.56
N VAL A 135 5.74 11.52 -11.46
CA VAL A 135 6.86 11.16 -10.58
C VAL A 135 8.10 12.00 -10.88
N ARG A 136 8.47 12.14 -12.16
CA ARG A 136 9.60 12.99 -12.57
C ARG A 136 9.37 14.46 -12.19
N SER A 137 8.18 14.99 -12.44
CA SER A 137 7.82 16.37 -12.05
C SER A 137 7.82 16.58 -10.53
N TRP A 138 7.40 15.59 -9.74
CA TRP A 138 7.42 15.69 -8.27
C TRP A 138 8.83 15.75 -7.74
N ARG A 139 9.73 14.87 -8.20
CA ARG A 139 11.15 14.89 -7.81
C ARG A 139 11.82 16.23 -8.15
N GLN A 140 11.58 16.74 -9.37
CA GLN A 140 12.07 18.05 -9.80
C GLN A 140 11.52 19.21 -8.97
N GLY A 141 10.24 19.14 -8.58
CA GLY A 141 9.63 20.15 -7.72
C GLY A 141 10.18 20.12 -6.30
N TRP A 142 10.47 18.93 -5.77
CA TRP A 142 11.02 18.76 -4.42
C TRP A 142 12.52 19.01 -4.31
N SER A 143 13.29 18.87 -5.40
CA SER A 143 14.71 19.23 -5.43
C SER A 143 14.96 20.74 -5.48
N GLY A 144 13.95 21.53 -5.86
CA GLY A 144 14.06 22.99 -6.02
C GLY A 144 14.76 23.44 -7.31
N GLU A 145 15.11 22.51 -8.20
CA GLU A 145 15.93 22.78 -9.40
C GLU A 145 15.16 23.46 -10.54
N THR A 146 13.82 23.43 -10.55
CA THR A 146 13.01 23.87 -11.70
C THR A 146 12.24 25.17 -11.50
N GLY A 147 12.54 25.94 -10.45
CA GLY A 147 11.87 27.22 -10.19
C GLY A 147 10.40 27.10 -9.73
N PHE A 148 9.89 25.87 -9.55
CA PHE A 148 8.63 25.62 -8.87
C PHE A 148 8.84 25.72 -7.36
N SER A 149 8.55 26.89 -6.78
CA SER A 149 8.64 27.14 -5.34
C SER A 149 7.41 26.64 -4.58
N GLY A 150 7.19 25.33 -4.58
CA GLY A 150 6.30 24.69 -3.62
C GLY A 150 6.90 24.66 -2.21
N LEU A 151 6.11 24.32 -1.19
CA LEU A 151 6.65 24.00 0.13
C LEU A 151 7.67 22.85 0.00
N PRO A 152 8.90 22.98 0.54
CA PRO A 152 9.87 21.90 0.48
C PRO A 152 9.43 20.74 1.38
N PRO A 153 9.58 19.48 0.99
CA PRO A 153 9.32 18.34 1.88
C PRO A 153 10.28 18.33 3.08
N ALA A 154 9.94 17.58 4.14
CA ALA A 154 10.83 17.38 5.28
C ALA A 154 12.05 16.53 4.92
N ARG A 155 11.86 15.53 4.05
CA ARG A 155 12.95 14.73 3.48
C ARG A 155 13.52 15.44 2.25
N ALA A 156 14.84 15.62 2.19
CA ALA A 156 15.52 16.13 1.00
C ALA A 156 15.19 15.24 -0.21
N GLY A 157 14.72 15.85 -1.31
CA GLY A 157 14.28 15.12 -2.51
C GLY A 157 12.87 14.52 -2.43
N GLY A 158 12.17 14.67 -1.29
CA GLY A 158 10.79 14.24 -1.07
C GLY A 158 10.61 12.84 -0.46
N PRO A 159 9.35 12.43 -0.24
CA PRO A 159 9.03 11.09 0.25
C PRO A 159 9.43 10.01 -0.77
N PRO A 160 9.82 8.80 -0.33
CA PRO A 160 10.06 7.66 -1.21
C PRO A 160 8.82 7.34 -2.06
N LEU A 161 9.07 7.08 -3.34
CA LEU A 161 8.04 6.80 -4.34
C LEU A 161 8.12 5.32 -4.72
N TRP A 162 7.13 4.53 -4.33
CA TRP A 162 7.09 3.09 -4.62
C TRP A 162 6.08 2.81 -5.73
N LEU A 163 6.40 1.90 -6.65
CA LEU A 163 5.43 1.47 -7.65
C LEU A 163 4.64 0.28 -7.11
N ALA A 164 3.33 0.45 -6.98
CA ALA A 164 2.41 -0.63 -6.69
C ALA A 164 1.96 -1.30 -7.99
N GLY A 165 2.30 -2.57 -8.15
CA GLY A 165 1.99 -3.35 -9.35
C GLY A 165 2.56 -4.76 -9.28
N GLY A 166 2.04 -5.65 -10.12
CA GLY A 166 2.51 -7.03 -10.22
C GLY A 166 3.90 -7.17 -10.83
N ASP A 167 4.15 -8.32 -11.42
CA ASP A 167 5.45 -8.81 -11.90
C ASP A 167 5.62 -8.78 -13.42
N SER A 168 4.79 -8.03 -14.15
CA SER A 168 5.02 -7.86 -15.60
C SER A 168 6.34 -7.14 -15.87
N ASP A 169 7.04 -7.48 -16.96
CA ASP A 169 8.30 -6.83 -17.36
C ASP A 169 8.21 -5.30 -17.37
N ARG A 170 7.11 -4.74 -17.87
CA ARG A 170 6.89 -3.30 -17.90
C ARG A 170 6.87 -2.66 -16.51
N VAL A 171 6.34 -3.35 -15.50
CA VAL A 171 6.34 -2.87 -14.11
C VAL A 171 7.74 -3.00 -13.52
N ILE A 172 8.39 -4.15 -13.72
CA ILE A 172 9.74 -4.42 -13.22
C ILE A 172 10.75 -3.39 -13.78
N THR A 173 10.73 -3.13 -15.08
CA THR A 173 11.58 -2.11 -15.72
C THR A 173 11.36 -0.73 -15.10
N ARG A 174 10.10 -0.32 -14.91
CA ARG A 174 9.79 0.97 -14.28
C ARG A 174 10.31 1.07 -12.86
N VAL A 175 10.11 0.03 -12.05
CA VAL A 175 10.65 -0.01 -10.68
C VAL A 175 12.15 0.26 -10.71
N ALA A 176 12.88 -0.45 -11.57
CA ALA A 176 14.33 -0.36 -11.66
C ALA A 176 14.83 1.03 -12.13
N GLU A 177 14.05 1.70 -12.99
CA GLU A 177 14.40 2.98 -13.60
C GLU A 177 14.02 4.21 -12.76
N ASP A 178 12.82 4.27 -12.18
CA ASP A 178 12.24 5.55 -11.71
C ASP A 178 11.77 5.55 -10.24
N TYR A 179 11.61 4.39 -9.61
CA TYR A 179 11.01 4.26 -8.28
C TYR A 179 12.04 3.85 -7.21
N ASP A 180 11.69 4.07 -5.95
CA ASP A 180 12.51 3.78 -4.76
C ASP A 180 12.09 2.47 -4.07
N GLY A 181 11.01 1.85 -4.54
CA GLY A 181 10.45 0.63 -3.96
C GLY A 181 9.44 -0.04 -4.88
N TRP A 182 9.26 -1.33 -4.65
CA TRP A 182 8.29 -2.18 -5.33
C TRP A 182 7.29 -2.71 -4.31
N LEU A 183 6.00 -2.42 -4.52
CA LEU A 183 4.90 -2.86 -3.65
C LEU A 183 3.93 -3.78 -4.43
N PRO A 184 4.34 -5.02 -4.72
CA PRO A 184 3.50 -5.99 -5.41
C PRO A 184 2.46 -6.62 -4.51
N TYR A 185 1.52 -7.29 -5.15
CA TYR A 185 0.50 -8.13 -4.52
C TYR A 185 0.52 -9.55 -5.10
N VAL A 186 1.63 -10.02 -5.68
CA VAL A 186 1.69 -11.29 -6.45
C VAL A 186 1.29 -12.53 -5.63
N PRO A 187 0.63 -13.54 -6.26
CA PRO A 187 -0.09 -14.60 -5.54
C PRO A 187 0.78 -15.61 -4.80
N ASP A 188 2.06 -15.76 -5.19
CA ASP A 188 2.97 -16.71 -4.56
C ASP A 188 4.41 -16.16 -4.43
N ALA A 189 5.16 -16.70 -3.46
CA ALA A 189 6.53 -16.30 -3.18
C ALA A 189 7.52 -16.62 -4.32
N GLY A 190 7.23 -17.62 -5.16
CA GLY A 190 8.04 -17.94 -6.32
C GLY A 190 7.95 -16.87 -7.41
N ALA A 191 6.74 -16.37 -7.69
CA ALA A 191 6.53 -15.21 -8.56
C ALA A 191 7.22 -13.96 -8.01
N TYR A 192 7.11 -13.74 -6.70
CA TYR A 192 7.84 -12.66 -6.03
C TYR A 192 9.35 -12.78 -6.25
N ALA A 193 9.93 -13.95 -5.97
CA ALA A 193 11.38 -14.20 -6.08
C ALA A 193 11.88 -13.92 -7.50
N ARG A 194 11.20 -14.45 -8.52
CA ARG A 194 11.58 -14.23 -9.94
C ARG A 194 11.59 -12.75 -10.31
N ALA A 195 10.54 -12.02 -9.94
CA ALA A 195 10.44 -10.60 -10.20
C ALA A 195 11.48 -9.79 -9.44
N TRP A 196 11.74 -10.14 -8.18
CA TRP A 196 12.76 -9.48 -7.36
C TRP A 196 14.17 -9.69 -7.90
N THR A 197 14.52 -10.92 -8.30
CA THR A 197 15.79 -11.21 -9.01
C THR A 197 15.91 -10.35 -10.27
N ARG A 198 14.85 -10.26 -11.07
CA ARG A 198 14.84 -9.47 -12.31
C ARG A 198 15.05 -7.97 -12.05
N ILE A 199 14.46 -7.41 -10.99
CA ILE A 199 14.72 -6.02 -10.58
C ILE A 199 16.21 -5.83 -10.25
N GLY A 200 16.81 -6.75 -9.48
CA GLY A 200 18.23 -6.69 -9.11
C GLY A 200 19.21 -6.84 -10.30
N GLU A 201 18.81 -7.54 -11.36
CA GLU A 201 19.57 -7.60 -12.61
C GLU A 201 19.54 -6.29 -13.42
N LEU A 202 18.44 -5.53 -13.30
CA LEU A 202 18.23 -4.30 -14.08
C LEU A 202 18.86 -3.06 -13.43
N THR A 203 19.08 -3.07 -12.12
CA THR A 203 19.59 -1.90 -11.41
C THR A 203 20.38 -2.27 -10.16
N SER A 204 21.42 -1.49 -9.87
CA SER A 204 22.14 -1.53 -8.59
C SER A 204 21.62 -0.48 -7.59
N ARG A 205 20.63 0.33 -7.99
CA ARG A 205 20.01 1.32 -7.09
C ARG A 205 19.34 0.61 -5.92
N PRO A 206 19.35 1.23 -4.72
CA PRO A 206 18.59 0.69 -3.61
C PRO A 206 17.09 0.76 -3.92
N ILE A 207 16.43 -0.40 -4.00
CA ILE A 207 14.98 -0.53 -4.14
C ILE A 207 14.45 -1.20 -2.88
N THR A 208 13.39 -0.66 -2.29
CA THR A 208 12.70 -1.29 -1.15
C THR A 208 11.86 -2.49 -1.63
N PRO A 209 12.14 -3.73 -1.17
CA PRO A 209 11.35 -4.90 -1.53
C PRO A 209 10.15 -5.03 -0.60
N ALA A 210 9.03 -4.41 -0.96
CA ALA A 210 7.81 -4.49 -0.18
C ALA A 210 6.91 -5.66 -0.65
N LEU A 211 5.84 -5.93 0.08
CA LEU A 211 4.76 -6.86 -0.29
C LEU A 211 3.43 -6.34 0.29
N TYR A 212 2.39 -6.30 -0.53
CA TYR A 212 1.02 -6.12 -0.08
C TYR A 212 0.33 -7.48 0.02
N ALA A 213 -0.17 -7.83 1.21
CA ALA A 213 -0.83 -9.11 1.45
C ALA A 213 -2.12 -8.94 2.27
N THR A 214 -3.06 -9.86 2.08
CA THR A 214 -4.29 -9.94 2.88
C THR A 214 -4.26 -11.20 3.73
N VAL A 215 -4.53 -11.03 5.03
CA VAL A 215 -4.56 -12.14 5.98
C VAL A 215 -5.88 -12.17 6.72
N CYS A 216 -6.40 -13.36 7.00
CA CYS A 216 -7.52 -13.58 7.92
C CYS A 216 -7.13 -14.64 8.94
N ILE A 217 -6.99 -14.24 10.19
CA ILE A 217 -6.59 -15.14 11.28
C ILE A 217 -7.84 -15.76 11.91
N ASP A 218 -7.93 -17.09 11.86
CA ASP A 218 -8.89 -17.89 12.62
C ASP A 218 -8.26 -19.27 12.88
N ALA A 219 -8.43 -19.82 14.09
CA ALA A 219 -7.95 -21.17 14.42
C ALA A 219 -8.60 -22.28 13.57
N ASP A 220 -9.78 -22.02 12.99
CA ASP A 220 -10.43 -22.91 12.02
C ASP A 220 -10.23 -22.40 10.60
N ARG A 221 -9.46 -23.18 9.83
CA ARG A 221 -9.14 -22.87 8.43
C ARG A 221 -10.36 -22.70 7.54
N ARG A 222 -11.46 -23.42 7.80
CA ARG A 222 -12.71 -23.27 7.03
C ARG A 222 -13.38 -21.93 7.33
N ARG A 223 -13.42 -21.51 8.59
CA ARG A 223 -13.97 -20.19 8.95
C ARG A 223 -13.13 -19.04 8.40
N ALA A 224 -11.80 -19.15 8.44
CA ALA A 224 -10.92 -18.17 7.81
C ALA A 224 -11.21 -18.06 6.30
N HIS A 225 -11.35 -19.20 5.62
CA HIS A 225 -11.70 -19.26 4.20
C HIS A 225 -13.06 -18.61 3.90
N ASP A 226 -14.12 -18.99 4.62
CA ASP A 226 -15.48 -18.48 4.41
C ASP A 226 -15.56 -16.96 4.68
N THR A 227 -14.80 -16.49 5.68
CA THR A 227 -14.67 -15.07 5.99
C THR A 227 -13.98 -14.30 4.86
N LEU A 228 -12.88 -14.85 4.33
CA LEU A 228 -12.17 -14.26 3.19
C LEU A 228 -13.02 -14.24 1.93
N ASP A 229 -13.77 -15.29 1.62
CA ASP A 229 -14.66 -15.32 0.45
C ASP A 229 -15.79 -14.29 0.58
N THR A 230 -16.37 -14.15 1.77
CA THR A 230 -17.31 -13.08 2.07
C THR A 230 -16.67 -11.70 1.85
N TYR A 231 -15.46 -11.51 2.39
CA TYR A 231 -14.72 -10.27 2.29
C TYR A 231 -14.36 -9.91 0.84
N THR A 232 -13.82 -10.85 0.05
CA THR A 232 -13.43 -10.58 -1.34
C THR A 232 -14.62 -10.31 -2.24
N ARG A 233 -15.76 -10.98 -2.02
CA ARG A 233 -17.01 -10.66 -2.73
C ARG A 233 -17.48 -9.25 -2.43
N ALA A 234 -17.38 -8.81 -1.19
CA ALA A 234 -17.76 -7.45 -0.82
C ALA A 234 -16.76 -6.40 -1.33
N TYR A 235 -15.46 -6.67 -1.22
CA TYR A 235 -14.39 -5.70 -1.53
C TYR A 235 -14.09 -5.62 -3.04
N TYR A 236 -13.95 -6.77 -3.71
CA TYR A 236 -13.54 -6.89 -5.10
C TYR A 236 -14.66 -7.27 -6.06
N ARG A 237 -15.82 -7.66 -5.54
CA ARG A 237 -16.92 -8.25 -6.34
C ARG A 237 -16.49 -9.52 -7.06
N GLN A 238 -15.58 -10.27 -6.43
CA GLN A 238 -15.04 -11.52 -6.96
C GLN A 238 -14.93 -12.57 -5.83
N PRO A 239 -15.13 -13.86 -6.15
CA PRO A 239 -14.82 -14.98 -5.26
C PRO A 239 -13.36 -15.00 -4.76
N LEU A 240 -13.12 -15.69 -3.65
CA LEU A 240 -11.78 -15.82 -3.06
C LEU A 240 -10.79 -16.54 -3.98
N ASP A 241 -11.19 -17.63 -4.63
CA ASP A 241 -10.36 -18.43 -5.53
C ASP A 241 -9.88 -17.59 -6.73
N VAL A 242 -10.78 -16.78 -7.30
CA VAL A 242 -10.44 -15.83 -8.35
C VAL A 242 -9.41 -14.81 -7.84
N MET A 243 -9.66 -14.19 -6.68
CA MET A 243 -8.74 -13.19 -6.13
C MET A 243 -7.37 -13.77 -5.77
N SER A 244 -7.34 -14.96 -5.18
CA SER A 244 -6.10 -15.63 -4.73
C SER A 244 -5.24 -16.13 -5.89
N SER A 245 -5.81 -16.25 -7.10
CA SER A 245 -5.04 -16.60 -8.30
C SER A 245 -4.08 -15.50 -8.80
N PHE A 246 -4.25 -14.26 -8.33
CA PHE A 246 -3.39 -13.14 -8.70
C PHE A 246 -3.06 -12.18 -7.55
N GLN A 247 -3.61 -12.38 -6.35
CA GLN A 247 -3.28 -11.62 -5.15
C GLN A 247 -2.77 -12.50 -4.01
N ALA A 248 -1.79 -11.99 -3.26
CA ALA A 248 -1.30 -12.56 -2.01
C ALA A 248 -2.41 -12.51 -0.94
N ILE A 249 -3.09 -13.65 -0.73
CA ILE A 249 -4.19 -13.79 0.24
C ILE A 249 -4.01 -15.11 1.00
N CYS A 250 -4.06 -15.05 2.34
CA CYS A 250 -3.95 -16.22 3.20
C CYS A 250 -4.99 -16.19 4.32
N GLY A 251 -5.66 -17.32 4.57
CA GLY A 251 -6.58 -17.50 5.69
C GLY A 251 -6.24 -18.77 6.46
N GLY A 252 -6.11 -18.66 7.76
CA GLY A 252 -5.75 -19.76 8.65
C GLY A 252 -5.37 -19.26 10.03
N SER A 253 -4.72 -20.12 10.82
CA SER A 253 -4.17 -19.72 12.11
C SER A 253 -3.04 -18.69 11.96
N ALA A 254 -2.73 -17.98 13.06
CA ALA A 254 -1.63 -17.00 13.06
C ALA A 254 -0.30 -17.63 12.61
N LYS A 255 -0.03 -18.89 13.01
CA LYS A 255 1.14 -19.64 12.58
C LYS A 255 1.12 -19.96 11.08
N GLU A 256 0.01 -20.44 10.54
CA GLU A 256 -0.09 -20.73 9.10
C GLU A 256 0.11 -19.46 8.26
N CYS A 257 -0.46 -18.33 8.68
CA CYS A 257 -0.22 -17.04 8.01
C CYS A 257 1.23 -16.56 8.16
N ALA A 258 1.87 -16.78 9.32
CA ALA A 258 3.27 -16.42 9.54
C ALA A 258 4.21 -17.25 8.67
N ASP A 259 4.01 -18.57 8.63
CA ASP A 259 4.81 -19.48 7.80
C ASP A 259 4.65 -19.13 6.30
N TRP A 260 3.41 -18.86 5.85
CA TRP A 260 3.16 -18.43 4.46
C TRP A 260 3.82 -17.07 4.13
N LEU A 261 3.82 -16.11 5.05
CA LEU A 261 4.54 -14.84 4.87
C LEU A 261 6.06 -15.02 4.93
N ALA A 262 6.57 -16.01 5.66
CA ALA A 262 8.00 -16.32 5.73
C ALA A 262 8.55 -16.71 4.36
N ASP A 263 7.79 -17.44 3.54
CA ASP A 263 8.19 -17.76 2.16
C ASP A 263 8.50 -16.49 1.33
N TYR A 264 7.70 -15.43 1.49
CA TYR A 264 7.98 -14.14 0.83
C TYR A 264 9.18 -13.41 1.43
N ILE A 265 9.37 -13.50 2.75
CA ILE A 265 10.53 -12.91 3.42
C ILE A 265 11.81 -13.59 2.94
N GLU A 266 11.83 -14.92 2.83
CA GLU A 266 12.93 -15.70 2.26
C GLU A 266 13.18 -15.32 0.79
N ALA A 267 12.11 -15.11 0.01
CA ALA A 267 12.19 -14.63 -1.37
C ALA A 267 12.72 -13.18 -1.51
N GLY A 268 12.85 -12.43 -0.41
CA GLY A 268 13.49 -11.12 -0.37
C GLY A 268 12.63 -9.98 0.16
N ALA A 269 11.35 -10.21 0.48
CA ALA A 269 10.49 -9.16 1.04
C ALA A 269 11.03 -8.65 2.37
N ARG A 270 11.09 -7.32 2.54
CA ARG A 270 11.53 -6.66 3.79
C ARG A 270 10.58 -5.58 4.27
N HIS A 271 9.52 -5.25 3.54
CA HIS A 271 8.46 -4.36 4.01
C HIS A 271 7.07 -4.97 3.72
N LEU A 272 6.43 -5.54 4.73
CA LEU A 272 5.10 -6.10 4.60
C LEU A 272 4.03 -5.02 4.81
N VAL A 273 3.00 -5.00 3.98
CA VAL A 273 1.81 -4.16 4.12
C VAL A 273 0.60 -5.09 4.21
N LEU A 274 0.13 -5.30 5.43
CA LEU A 274 -0.88 -6.31 5.73
C LEU A 274 -2.27 -5.69 5.81
N ARG A 275 -3.22 -6.29 5.10
CA ARG A 275 -4.65 -6.01 5.26
C ARG A 275 -5.32 -7.14 6.02
N ILE A 276 -6.17 -6.79 6.99
CA ILE A 276 -7.03 -7.74 7.67
C ILE A 276 -8.25 -8.02 6.79
N GLY A 277 -8.39 -9.24 6.29
CA GLY A 277 -9.42 -9.68 5.36
C GLY A 277 -10.78 -9.92 6.00
N VAL A 278 -11.29 -8.95 6.77
CA VAL A 278 -12.59 -8.99 7.43
C VAL A 278 -13.31 -7.63 7.26
N LEU A 279 -14.64 -7.61 7.40
CA LEU A 279 -15.43 -6.37 7.22
C LEU A 279 -15.33 -5.41 8.41
N ASP A 280 -14.98 -5.90 9.59
CA ASP A 280 -14.81 -5.10 10.80
C ASP A 280 -13.42 -5.32 11.44
N PRO A 281 -12.35 -4.84 10.78
CA PRO A 281 -10.99 -5.12 11.21
C PRO A 281 -10.60 -4.27 12.42
N HIS A 282 -9.78 -4.86 13.29
CA HIS A 282 -9.16 -4.18 14.42
C HIS A 282 -7.65 -4.52 14.47
N PRO A 283 -6.73 -3.57 14.76
CA PRO A 283 -5.28 -3.82 14.64
C PRO A 283 -4.80 -5.02 15.47
N ARG A 284 -5.36 -5.21 16.66
CA ARG A 284 -5.04 -6.33 17.57
C ARG A 284 -5.31 -7.72 17.00
N MET A 285 -6.23 -7.85 16.02
CA MET A 285 -6.51 -9.15 15.38
C MET A 285 -5.26 -9.76 14.75
N ILE A 286 -4.33 -8.94 14.25
CA ILE A 286 -3.02 -9.40 13.76
C ILE A 286 -1.87 -8.96 14.68
N GLY A 287 -2.03 -7.86 15.43
CA GLY A 287 -1.02 -7.33 16.33
C GLY A 287 -0.69 -8.25 17.51
N ASP A 288 -1.67 -8.97 18.05
CA ASP A 288 -1.47 -9.76 19.27
C ASP A 288 -0.86 -11.14 18.96
N GLU A 289 -1.21 -11.75 17.82
CA GLU A 289 -0.79 -13.13 17.49
C GLU A 289 0.20 -13.23 16.33
N LEU A 290 -0.02 -12.51 15.22
CA LEU A 290 0.81 -12.65 14.02
C LEU A 290 2.06 -11.77 14.06
N LEU A 291 1.94 -10.54 14.56
CA LEU A 291 3.06 -9.61 14.61
C LEU A 291 4.28 -10.17 15.38
N PRO A 292 4.13 -10.79 16.57
CA PRO A 292 5.25 -11.41 17.27
C PRO A 292 5.94 -12.53 16.48
N LEU A 293 5.16 -13.36 15.77
CA LEU A 293 5.69 -14.46 14.95
C LEU A 293 6.52 -13.93 13.78
N LEU A 294 6.03 -12.89 13.08
CA LEU A 294 6.77 -12.27 11.98
C LEU A 294 8.07 -11.60 12.43
N ARG A 295 8.10 -11.00 13.63
CA ARG A 295 9.34 -10.43 14.18
C ARG A 295 10.39 -11.48 14.49
N GLN A 296 9.97 -12.67 14.95
CA GLN A 296 10.88 -13.80 15.17
C GLN A 296 11.46 -14.29 13.83
N ALA A 297 10.60 -14.47 12.81
CA ALA A 297 11.03 -14.88 11.47
C ALA A 297 11.99 -13.87 10.83
N GLY A 298 11.72 -12.56 10.96
CA GLY A 298 12.57 -11.50 10.39
C GLY A 298 13.88 -11.22 11.12
N SER A 299 14.10 -11.85 12.28
CA SER A 299 15.34 -11.75 13.06
C SER A 299 16.32 -12.91 12.78
N SER A 300 15.88 -13.91 12.02
CA SER A 300 16.65 -15.09 11.61
C SER A 300 17.37 -14.82 10.28
#